data_AF-A0A970N7W7-F1
#
_entry.id   AF-A0A970N7W7-F1
#
_cell.length_a   1.000
_cell.length_b   1.000
_cell.length_c   1.000
_cell.angle_alpha   90.00
_cell.angle_beta   90.00
_cell.angle_gamma   90.00
#
_symmetry.space_group_name_H-M   'P 1'
#
loop_
_entity.id
_entity.type
_entity.pdbx_description
1 polymer ?
#
loop_
_entity_poly.entity_id
_entity_poly.type
_entity_poly.pdbx_seq_one_letter_code
_entity_poly.pdbx_strand_id
1 'polypeptide(L)'
;MARRTRRTRVTAAEPELKFHQKLILNRWLLSQFGVSGFKELSANMKKPSLEEIDGEGVTGFHKQLVLLFGDKCLISNEQLARYDINIVSHMRKINDKRDNPFVLKYFQYLSLLFVEHYLNKYFNDRQGLLDSLNEHIADFNTQHPNDTIELYTESDLNKIAV
;
A
#
# COMPACT_ATOMS: atom_id res chain seq x y z
N MET A 1 31.53 54.81 -1.59
CA MET A 1 31.50 53.35 -1.76
C MET A 1 30.50 52.76 -0.77
N ALA A 2 29.30 52.35 -1.22
CA ALA A 2 28.26 51.81 -0.36
C ALA A 2 28.28 50.27 -0.40
N ARG A 3 28.58 49.64 0.75
CA ARG A 3 28.52 48.17 0.93
C ARG A 3 27.06 47.71 0.88
N ARG A 4 26.68 46.99 -0.16
CA ARG A 4 25.42 46.23 -0.25
C ARG A 4 25.48 45.06 0.72
N THR A 5 24.74 45.14 1.82
CA THR A 5 24.52 44.03 2.75
C THR A 5 23.68 42.96 2.03
N ARG A 6 24.29 41.80 1.76
CA ARG A 6 23.63 40.65 1.15
C ARG A 6 22.70 40.04 2.22
N ARG A 7 21.39 40.27 2.10
CA ARG A 7 20.37 39.58 2.92
C ARG A 7 20.41 38.09 2.55
N THR A 8 20.88 37.27 3.47
CA THR A 8 20.73 35.81 3.42
C THR A 8 19.23 35.52 3.48
N ARG A 9 18.68 34.91 2.43
CA ARG A 9 17.29 34.49 2.37
C ARG A 9 17.18 33.25 3.26
N VAL A 10 16.64 33.42 4.45
CA VAL A 10 16.22 32.29 5.29
C VAL A 10 15.08 31.62 4.53
N THR A 11 15.34 30.44 3.95
CA THR A 11 14.29 29.57 3.42
C THR A 11 13.35 29.26 4.57
N ALA A 12 12.08 29.62 4.43
CA ALA A 12 11.04 29.25 5.38
C ALA A 12 11.10 27.73 5.55
N ALA A 13 11.28 27.26 6.78
CA ALA A 13 11.29 25.84 7.10
C ALA A 13 9.96 25.26 6.58
N GLU A 14 10.04 24.28 5.68
CA GLU A 14 8.87 23.54 5.27
C GLU A 14 8.22 22.91 6.52
N PRO A 15 6.88 22.96 6.65
CA PRO A 15 6.21 22.42 7.81
C PRO A 15 6.51 20.92 7.94
N GLU A 16 6.92 20.51 9.13
CA GLU A 16 7.21 19.12 9.48
C GLU A 16 6.03 18.22 9.08
N LEU A 17 6.33 17.10 8.41
CA LEU A 17 5.31 16.16 7.99
C LEU A 17 4.56 15.57 9.19
N LYS A 18 3.25 15.37 9.05
CA LYS A 18 2.43 14.66 10.04
C LYS A 18 2.84 13.20 10.08
N PHE A 19 2.74 12.54 11.23
CA PHE A 19 3.14 11.14 11.42
C PHE A 19 2.60 10.17 10.35
N HIS A 20 1.32 10.27 10.00
CA HIS A 20 0.72 9.40 8.98
C HIS A 20 1.35 9.55 7.58
N GLN A 21 2.02 10.68 7.30
CA GLN A 21 2.76 10.94 6.07
C GLN A 21 4.17 10.30 6.10
N LYS A 22 4.64 9.93 7.29
CA LYS A 22 5.92 9.21 7.54
C LYS A 22 5.74 7.68 7.58
N LEU A 23 4.54 7.16 7.33
CA LEU A 23 4.27 5.72 7.28
C LEU A 23 4.79 5.10 5.97
N ILE A 24 6.09 4.82 5.92
CA ILE A 24 6.78 4.34 4.71
C ILE A 24 6.19 3.06 4.15
N LEU A 25 5.87 2.07 5.00
CA LEU A 25 5.32 0.80 4.53
C LEU A 25 4.00 1.00 3.78
N ASN A 26 3.10 1.83 4.33
CA ASN A 26 1.83 2.15 3.68
C ASN A 26 2.03 2.92 2.36
N ARG A 27 2.98 3.87 2.30
CA ARG A 27 3.30 4.58 1.05
C ARG A 27 3.88 3.67 -0.01
N TRP A 28 4.80 2.79 0.40
CA TRP A 28 5.38 1.77 -0.48
C TRP A 28 4.29 0.84 -1.02
N LEU A 29 3.39 0.33 -0.15
CA LEU A 29 2.26 -0.51 -0.57
C LEU A 29 1.37 0.19 -1.60
N LEU A 30 1.01 1.45 -1.36
CA LEU A 30 0.20 2.25 -2.31
C LEU A 30 0.92 2.44 -3.65
N SER A 31 2.24 2.65 -3.62
CA SER A 31 3.04 2.79 -4.85
C SER A 31 3.01 1.52 -5.71
N GLN A 32 2.82 0.33 -5.12
CA GLN A 32 2.67 -0.92 -5.88
C GLN A 32 1.42 -0.92 -6.76
N PHE A 33 0.41 -0.10 -6.45
CA PHE A 33 -0.81 0.09 -7.24
C PHE A 33 -0.76 1.37 -8.10
N GLY A 34 0.38 2.06 -8.14
CA GLY A 34 0.57 3.29 -8.92
C GLY A 34 -0.23 4.48 -8.38
N VAL A 35 -0.58 4.48 -7.09
CA VAL A 35 -1.38 5.54 -6.44
C VAL A 35 -0.61 6.20 -5.30
N SER A 36 -0.94 7.45 -5.05
CA SER A 36 -0.26 8.26 -4.01
C SER A 36 -0.95 8.19 -2.65
N GLY A 37 -2.20 7.72 -2.59
CA GLY A 37 -3.01 7.73 -1.39
C GLY A 37 -4.17 6.73 -1.42
N PHE A 38 -4.56 6.23 -0.24
CA PHE A 38 -5.66 5.28 -0.10
C PHE A 38 -7.01 5.80 -0.63
N LYS A 39 -7.25 7.13 -0.54
CA LYS A 39 -8.47 7.74 -1.08
C LYS A 39 -8.58 7.55 -2.60
N GLU A 40 -7.46 7.60 -3.30
CA GLU A 40 -7.39 7.37 -4.74
C GLU A 40 -7.72 5.91 -5.08
N LEU A 41 -7.06 4.97 -4.39
CA LEU A 41 -7.28 3.52 -4.57
C LEU A 41 -8.74 3.11 -4.30
N SER A 42 -9.33 3.65 -3.22
CA SER A 42 -10.64 3.23 -2.74
C SER A 42 -11.83 3.98 -3.35
N ALA A 43 -11.60 5.05 -4.13
CA ALA A 43 -12.66 5.94 -4.60
C ALA A 43 -13.80 5.20 -5.31
N ASN A 44 -13.46 4.24 -6.17
CA ASN A 44 -14.40 3.49 -7.00
C ASN A 44 -14.70 2.08 -6.48
N MET A 45 -14.30 1.78 -5.24
CA MET A 45 -14.45 0.45 -4.64
C MET A 45 -15.65 0.35 -3.69
N LYS A 46 -16.42 1.41 -3.49
CA LYS A 46 -17.44 1.48 -2.41
C LYS A 46 -18.81 0.90 -2.77
N LYS A 47 -19.01 0.44 -4.01
CA LYS A 47 -20.30 -0.07 -4.47
C LYS A 47 -20.58 -1.43 -3.81
N PRO A 48 -21.77 -1.63 -3.20
CA PRO A 48 -22.12 -2.90 -2.56
C PRO A 48 -22.05 -4.11 -3.50
N SER A 49 -22.33 -3.92 -4.80
CA SER A 49 -22.23 -4.99 -5.81
C SER A 49 -20.82 -5.56 -5.98
N LEU A 50 -19.78 -4.85 -5.52
CA LEU A 50 -18.40 -5.35 -5.58
C LEU A 50 -18.08 -6.31 -4.42
N GLU A 51 -18.92 -6.34 -3.39
CA GLU A 51 -18.79 -7.23 -2.24
C GLU A 51 -19.20 -8.68 -2.56
N GLU A 52 -19.90 -8.87 -3.69
CA GLU A 52 -20.33 -10.18 -4.17
C GLU A 52 -19.16 -10.95 -4.79
N ILE A 53 -19.18 -12.28 -4.57
CA ILE A 53 -18.33 -13.23 -5.29
C ILE A 53 -19.14 -13.78 -6.45
N ASP A 54 -18.55 -13.77 -7.64
CA ASP A 54 -19.22 -14.26 -8.84
C ASP A 54 -19.18 -15.79 -8.99
N GLY A 55 -19.70 -16.28 -10.11
CA GLY A 55 -19.70 -17.72 -10.44
C GLY A 55 -18.31 -18.32 -10.67
N GLU A 56 -17.28 -17.50 -10.91
CA GLU A 56 -15.89 -17.93 -11.06
C GLU A 56 -15.14 -17.97 -9.72
N GLY A 57 -15.78 -17.53 -8.64
CA GLY A 57 -15.19 -17.49 -7.31
C GLY A 57 -14.31 -16.27 -7.07
N VAL A 58 -14.42 -15.23 -7.91
CA VAL A 58 -13.62 -14.00 -7.87
C VAL A 58 -14.45 -12.84 -7.32
N THR A 59 -13.83 -11.95 -6.54
CA THR A 59 -14.55 -10.78 -6.01
C THR A 59 -14.80 -9.72 -7.08
N GLY A 60 -15.89 -8.97 -6.94
CA GLY A 60 -16.08 -7.74 -7.72
C GLY A 60 -14.94 -6.73 -7.50
N PHE A 61 -14.33 -6.70 -6.31
CA PHE A 61 -13.17 -5.85 -6.02
C PHE A 61 -11.96 -6.15 -6.90
N HIS A 62 -11.60 -7.43 -7.09
CA HIS A 62 -10.50 -7.82 -7.96
C HIS A 62 -10.73 -7.33 -9.39
N LYS A 63 -11.92 -7.56 -9.94
CA LYS A 63 -12.27 -7.11 -11.30
C LYS A 63 -12.18 -5.59 -11.42
N GLN A 64 -12.70 -4.87 -10.43
CA GLN A 64 -12.64 -3.41 -10.40
C GLN A 64 -11.18 -2.90 -10.28
N LEU A 65 -10.34 -3.60 -9.52
CA LEU A 65 -8.93 -3.27 -9.33
C LEU A 65 -8.15 -3.41 -10.64
N VAL A 66 -8.30 -4.54 -11.33
CA VAL A 66 -7.66 -4.79 -12.63
C VAL A 66 -8.13 -3.77 -13.66
N LEU A 67 -9.43 -3.48 -13.72
CA LEU A 67 -9.99 -2.49 -14.65
C LEU A 67 -9.40 -1.08 -14.46
N LEU A 68 -9.19 -0.66 -13.21
CA LEU A 68 -8.76 0.72 -12.90
C LEU A 68 -7.25 0.91 -12.84
N PHE A 69 -6.53 -0.13 -12.42
CA PHE A 69 -5.12 -0.02 -12.05
C PHE A 69 -4.23 -1.07 -12.72
N GLY A 70 -4.76 -2.00 -13.52
CA GLY A 70 -3.99 -3.09 -14.13
C GLY A 70 -2.74 -2.61 -14.88
N ASP A 71 -2.86 -1.53 -15.65
CA ASP A 71 -1.74 -0.96 -16.42
C ASP A 71 -0.75 -0.13 -15.59
N LYS A 72 -1.13 0.24 -14.35
CA LYS A 72 -0.33 1.07 -13.43
C LYS A 72 0.30 0.26 -12.31
N CYS A 73 -0.20 -0.96 -12.08
CA CYS A 73 0.20 -1.79 -10.96
C CYS A 73 1.55 -2.44 -11.27
N LEU A 74 2.46 -2.41 -10.29
CA LEU A 74 3.71 -3.16 -10.33
C LEU A 74 3.47 -4.66 -10.07
N ILE A 75 2.30 -5.00 -9.52
CA ILE A 75 1.86 -6.38 -9.26
C ILE A 75 1.17 -6.90 -10.52
N SER A 76 1.57 -8.09 -10.99
CA SER A 76 0.95 -8.67 -12.18
C SER A 76 -0.51 -9.03 -11.94
N ASN A 77 -1.32 -9.01 -13.01
CA ASN A 77 -2.73 -9.44 -12.94
C ASN A 77 -2.86 -10.88 -12.41
N GLU A 78 -1.92 -11.76 -12.75
CA GLU A 78 -1.87 -13.14 -12.24
C GLU A 78 -1.67 -13.17 -10.72
N GLN A 79 -0.74 -12.36 -10.19
CA GLN A 79 -0.53 -12.25 -8.75
C GLN A 79 -1.74 -11.66 -8.04
N LEU A 80 -2.37 -10.62 -8.61
CA LEU A 80 -3.60 -10.05 -8.07
C LEU A 80 -4.74 -11.06 -8.02
N ALA A 81 -4.87 -11.91 -9.05
CA ALA A 81 -5.86 -12.98 -9.06
C ALA A 81 -5.55 -14.04 -7.99
N ARG A 82 -4.27 -14.38 -7.80
CA ARG A 82 -3.85 -15.30 -6.73
C ARG A 82 -4.23 -14.78 -5.35
N TYR A 83 -3.97 -13.50 -5.07
CA TYR A 83 -4.31 -12.90 -3.78
C TYR A 83 -5.83 -12.88 -3.56
N ASP A 84 -6.62 -12.53 -4.57
CA ASP A 84 -8.09 -12.58 -4.47
C ASP A 84 -8.61 -13.97 -4.10
N ILE A 85 -8.10 -15.01 -4.78
CA ILE A 85 -8.46 -16.41 -4.49
C ILE A 85 -8.09 -16.79 -3.04
N ASN A 86 -6.92 -16.38 -2.56
CA ASN A 86 -6.50 -16.64 -1.18
C ASN A 86 -7.45 -15.95 -0.18
N ILE A 87 -7.76 -14.67 -0.41
CA ILE A 87 -8.68 -13.88 0.42
C ILE A 87 -10.06 -14.54 0.48
N VAL A 88 -10.62 -14.93 -0.67
CA VAL A 88 -11.91 -15.62 -0.77
C VAL A 88 -11.88 -16.96 -0.03
N SER A 89 -10.81 -17.74 -0.20
CA SER A 89 -10.63 -19.02 0.50
C SER A 89 -10.62 -18.87 2.01
N HIS A 90 -9.88 -17.89 2.53
CA HIS A 90 -9.84 -17.59 3.96
C HIS A 90 -11.18 -17.07 4.49
N MET A 91 -11.84 -16.18 3.75
CA MET A 91 -13.17 -15.69 4.10
C MET A 91 -14.19 -16.82 4.20
N ARG A 92 -14.22 -17.74 3.22
CA ARG A 92 -15.10 -18.92 3.22
C ARG A 92 -14.85 -19.79 4.46
N LYS A 93 -13.59 -20.13 4.74
CA LYS A 93 -13.21 -20.92 5.94
C LYS A 93 -13.66 -20.30 7.26
N ILE A 94 -13.63 -18.96 7.35
CA ILE A 94 -14.13 -18.26 8.54
C ILE A 94 -15.66 -18.33 8.60
N ASN A 95 -16.35 -18.19 7.45
CA ASN A 95 -17.81 -18.27 7.36
C ASN A 95 -18.37 -19.67 7.63
N ASP A 96 -17.60 -20.74 7.36
CA ASP A 96 -18.02 -22.13 7.66
C ASP A 96 -18.37 -22.36 9.14
N LYS A 97 -17.88 -21.48 10.03
CA LYS A 97 -18.10 -21.56 11.48
C LYS A 97 -19.09 -20.52 12.00
N ARG A 98 -19.85 -19.87 11.13
CA ARG A 98 -20.70 -18.72 11.47
C ARG A 98 -22.14 -18.92 11.00
N ASP A 99 -23.08 -18.67 11.90
CA ASP A 99 -24.51 -18.64 11.55
C ASP A 99 -24.86 -17.42 10.69
N ASN A 100 -24.15 -16.30 10.89
CA ASN A 100 -24.24 -15.10 10.06
C ASN A 100 -22.93 -14.89 9.29
N PRO A 101 -22.92 -15.19 7.98
CA PRO A 101 -21.75 -14.98 7.13
C PRO A 101 -21.32 -13.51 7.13
N PHE A 102 -20.02 -13.27 7.32
CA PHE A 102 -19.47 -11.94 7.09
C PHE A 102 -19.13 -11.76 5.61
N VAL A 103 -19.31 -10.53 5.14
CA VAL A 103 -18.99 -10.08 3.79
C VAL A 103 -17.92 -9.01 3.89
N LEU A 104 -16.90 -9.09 3.04
CA LEU A 104 -15.80 -8.12 3.03
C LEU A 104 -16.28 -6.76 2.52
N LYS A 105 -15.98 -5.72 3.29
CA LYS A 105 -16.05 -4.33 2.81
C LYS A 105 -14.78 -3.98 2.06
N TYR A 106 -14.87 -2.99 1.18
CA TYR A 106 -13.75 -2.56 0.33
C TYR A 106 -12.45 -2.29 1.10
N PHE A 107 -12.53 -1.67 2.28
CA PHE A 107 -11.34 -1.37 3.09
C PHE A 107 -10.75 -2.64 3.72
N GLN A 108 -11.58 -3.64 4.05
CA GLN A 108 -11.12 -4.93 4.55
C GLN A 108 -10.43 -5.71 3.43
N TYR A 109 -11.05 -5.76 2.25
CA TYR A 109 -10.45 -6.38 1.07
C TYR A 109 -9.09 -5.76 0.71
N LEU A 110 -9.01 -4.43 0.62
CA LEU A 110 -7.75 -3.74 0.31
C LEU A 110 -6.68 -3.97 1.38
N SER A 111 -7.06 -3.99 2.66
CA SER A 111 -6.12 -4.31 3.75
C SER A 111 -5.58 -5.73 3.61
N LEU A 112 -6.43 -6.70 3.31
CA LEU A 112 -6.01 -8.09 3.08
C LEU A 112 -5.14 -8.22 1.82
N LEU A 113 -5.45 -7.49 0.76
CA LEU A 113 -4.65 -7.47 -0.46
C LEU A 113 -3.24 -6.93 -0.20
N PHE A 114 -3.11 -5.88 0.62
CA PHE A 114 -1.80 -5.37 1.05
C PHE A 114 -1.03 -6.41 1.87
N VAL A 115 -1.71 -7.11 2.78
CA VAL A 115 -1.10 -8.19 3.58
C VAL A 115 -0.65 -9.35 2.69
N GLU A 116 -1.48 -9.81 1.75
CA GLU A 116 -1.12 -10.87 0.80
C GLU A 116 0.13 -10.48 -0.01
N HIS A 117 0.17 -9.26 -0.53
CA HIS A 117 1.33 -8.78 -1.29
C HIS A 117 2.59 -8.71 -0.42
N TYR A 118 2.47 -8.13 0.78
CA TYR A 118 3.59 -8.01 1.70
C TYR A 118 4.12 -9.39 2.13
N LEU A 119 3.24 -10.31 2.52
CA LEU A 119 3.64 -11.64 2.95
C LEU A 119 4.22 -12.46 1.79
N ASN A 120 3.68 -12.32 0.57
CA ASN A 120 4.28 -12.95 -0.60
C ASN A 120 5.74 -12.50 -0.79
N LYS A 121 5.99 -11.19 -0.75
CA LYS A 121 7.34 -10.62 -0.81
C LYS A 121 8.20 -11.10 0.36
N TYR A 122 7.69 -11.03 1.59
CA TYR A 122 8.41 -11.39 2.81
C TYR A 122 8.88 -12.86 2.81
N PHE A 123 8.03 -13.80 2.37
CA PHE A 123 8.36 -15.22 2.41
C PHE A 123 9.09 -15.72 1.16
N ASN A 124 8.86 -15.11 -0.01
CA ASN A 124 9.44 -15.59 -1.27
C ASN A 124 10.64 -14.76 -1.75
N ASP A 125 10.78 -13.51 -1.32
CA ASP A 125 11.83 -12.58 -1.75
C ASP A 125 12.12 -11.51 -0.67
N ARG A 126 12.62 -11.97 0.48
CA ARG A 126 12.84 -11.11 1.66
C ARG A 126 13.87 -10.00 1.37
N GLN A 127 14.93 -10.32 0.64
CA GLN A 127 15.96 -9.34 0.29
C GLN A 127 15.40 -8.30 -0.70
N GLY A 128 14.69 -8.73 -1.74
CA GLY A 128 14.07 -7.79 -2.67
C GLY A 128 13.00 -6.90 -2.03
N LEU A 129 12.30 -7.40 -1.00
CA LEU A 129 11.43 -6.56 -0.16
C LEU A 129 12.21 -5.48 0.59
N LEU A 130 13.31 -5.85 1.24
CA LEU A 130 14.17 -4.93 1.98
C LEU A 130 14.73 -3.84 1.06
N ASP A 131 15.28 -4.26 -0.09
CA ASP A 131 15.89 -3.37 -1.06
C ASP A 131 14.86 -2.39 -1.62
N SER A 132 13.67 -2.87 -1.98
CA SER A 132 12.58 -2.02 -2.50
C SER A 132 12.05 -1.01 -1.47
N LEU A 133 11.95 -1.40 -0.19
CA LEU A 133 11.58 -0.48 0.89
C LEU A 133 12.65 0.61 1.09
N ASN A 134 13.93 0.22 1.05
CA ASN A 134 15.05 1.15 1.24
C ASN A 134 15.23 2.10 0.06
N GLU A 135 14.98 1.64 -1.16
CA GLU A 135 14.89 2.50 -2.35
C GLU A 135 13.78 3.54 -2.19
N HIS A 136 12.59 3.12 -1.71
CA HIS A 136 11.49 4.04 -1.46
C HIS A 136 11.81 5.07 -0.35
N ILE A 137 12.59 4.69 0.68
CA ILE A 137 13.06 5.63 1.71
C ILE A 137 14.07 6.62 1.13
N ALA A 138 15.00 6.17 0.27
CA ALA A 138 15.98 7.05 -0.34
C ALA A 138 15.29 8.14 -1.18
N ASP A 139 14.27 7.77 -1.95
CA ASP A 139 13.44 8.71 -2.70
C ASP A 139 12.67 9.66 -1.77
N PHE A 140 12.08 9.14 -0.68
CA PHE A 140 11.38 9.93 0.31
C PHE A 140 12.29 10.96 1.00
N ASN A 141 13.47 10.54 1.45
CA ASN A 141 14.45 11.38 2.14
C ASN A 141 15.00 12.47 1.21
N THR A 142 15.12 12.18 -0.08
CA THR A 142 15.51 13.19 -1.09
C THR A 142 14.44 14.27 -1.24
N GLN A 143 13.16 13.89 -1.20
CA GLN A 143 12.03 14.82 -1.30
C GLN A 143 11.77 15.58 0.00
N HIS A 144 12.14 15.00 1.15
CA HIS A 144 11.85 15.53 2.48
C HIS A 144 13.10 15.55 3.38
N PRO A 145 14.09 16.42 3.09
CA PRO A 145 15.38 16.44 3.79
C PRO A 145 15.29 16.82 5.27
N ASN A 146 14.18 17.43 5.71
CA ASN A 146 13.96 17.80 7.12
C ASN A 146 13.24 16.69 7.93
N ASP A 147 12.75 15.65 7.26
CA ASP A 147 11.92 14.59 7.84
C ASP A 147 12.48 13.20 7.50
N THR A 148 13.81 13.07 7.46
CA THR A 148 14.47 11.84 7.01
C THR A 148 14.16 10.66 7.91
N ILE A 149 14.03 9.48 7.30
CA ILE A 149 13.73 8.22 7.96
C ILE A 149 14.92 7.27 7.79
N GLU A 150 15.23 6.51 8.84
CA GLU A 150 16.28 5.49 8.81
C GLU A 150 15.89 4.33 7.89
N LEU A 151 16.90 3.73 7.24
CA LEU A 151 16.70 2.57 6.39
C LEU A 151 16.23 1.36 7.22
N TYR A 152 15.40 0.51 6.61
CA TYR A 152 15.03 -0.77 7.18
C TYR A 152 16.24 -1.69 7.30
N THR A 153 16.27 -2.45 8.39
CA THR A 153 17.08 -3.66 8.53
C THR A 153 16.22 -4.91 8.33
N GLU A 154 16.84 -6.07 8.11
CA GLU A 154 16.10 -7.34 8.03
C GLU A 154 15.24 -7.61 9.27
N SER A 155 15.66 -7.14 10.44
CA SER A 155 14.96 -7.33 11.71
C SER A 155 13.68 -6.50 11.78
N ASP A 156 13.65 -5.35 11.09
CA ASP A 156 12.50 -4.45 11.08
C ASP A 156 11.36 -4.99 10.22
N LEU A 157 11.64 -5.88 9.26
CA LEU A 157 10.61 -6.59 8.50
C LEU A 157 9.73 -7.50 9.37
N ASN A 158 10.16 -7.82 10.60
CA ASN A 158 9.33 -8.57 11.55
C ASN A 158 8.33 -7.68 12.31
N LYS A 159 8.45 -6.35 12.19
CA LYS A 159 7.59 -5.36 12.83
C LYS A 159 6.53 -4.92 11.81
N ILE A 160 5.46 -5.70 11.69
CA ILE A 160 4.34 -5.33 10.83
C ILE A 160 3.52 -4.25 11.56
N ALA A 161 3.68 -3.00 11.16
CA ALA A 161 2.73 -1.93 11.43
C ALA A 161 2.20 -1.42 10.07
N VAL A 162 1.06 -1.98 9.65
CA VAL A 162 0.30 -1.52 8.47
C VAL A 162 -0.62 -0.38 8.85
#